data_AF-A0A358N1S3-F1
#
_entry.id   AF-A0A358N1S3-F1
#
_cell.length_a   1.000
_cell.length_b   1.000
_cell.length_c   1.000
_cell.angle_alpha   90.00
_cell.angle_beta   90.00
_cell.angle_gamma   90.00
#
_symmetry.space_group_name_H-M   'P 1'
#
loop_
_entity.id
_entity.type
_entity.pdbx_description
1 polymer ?
#
loop_
_entity_poly.entity_id
_entity_poly.type
_entity_poly.pdbx_seq_one_letter_code
_entity_poly.pdbx_strand_id
1 'polypeptide(L)'
;MWTDSPIERVFANYDESGEVTSLTCWINGRGVMPDASDDALFDLAASELHQIRGAKIRGARVVRWDARQPFAGGAYMHWAPGQIRRWAERMGQSAGRIHFAGEQLSYMHTGMEGAMESGEWTAFSVMQEMAER
;
A
#
# COMPACT_ATOMS: atom_id res chain seq x y z
N MET A 1 0.16 7.30 15.95
CA MET A 1 1.09 6.78 16.98
C MET A 1 2.06 5.83 16.30
N TRP A 2 3.35 5.94 16.64
CA TRP A 2 4.40 5.05 16.13
C TRP A 2 4.92 4.26 17.32
N THR A 3 5.03 2.95 17.13
CA THR A 3 5.41 2.00 18.18
C THR A 3 6.47 1.05 17.64
N ASP A 4 7.28 0.52 18.53
CA ASP A 4 8.20 -0.58 18.29
C ASP A 4 7.57 -1.96 18.57
N SER A 5 6.30 -1.97 18.98
CA SER A 5 5.55 -3.20 19.20
C SER A 5 4.98 -3.77 17.89
N PRO A 6 4.46 -5.01 17.90
CA PRO A 6 4.00 -5.68 16.68
C PRO A 6 2.90 -4.95 15.90
N ILE A 7 2.18 -3.99 16.50
CA ILE A 7 1.15 -3.19 15.81
C ILE A 7 1.69 -1.96 15.06
N GLU A 8 2.99 -1.68 15.17
CA GLU A 8 3.75 -0.69 14.40
C GLU A 8 3.10 0.71 14.40
N ARG A 9 2.34 1.05 13.35
CA ARG A 9 1.74 2.38 13.16
C ARG A 9 0.24 2.34 13.41
N VAL A 10 -0.25 3.19 14.31
CA VAL A 10 -1.69 3.29 14.65
C VAL A 10 -2.21 4.66 14.30
N PHE A 11 -3.28 4.71 13.51
CA PHE A 11 -3.96 5.94 13.11
C PHE A 11 -5.39 5.94 13.68
N ALA A 12 -5.81 7.07 14.22
CA ALA A 12 -7.21 7.26 14.62
C ALA A 12 -7.99 7.81 13.42
N ASN A 13 -9.15 7.22 13.18
CA ASN A 13 -10.13 7.74 12.23
C ASN A 13 -11.18 8.51 13.02
N TYR A 14 -11.57 9.67 12.49
CA TYR A 14 -12.49 10.58 13.14
C TYR A 14 -13.76 10.74 12.30
N ASP A 15 -14.89 10.99 12.96
CA ASP A 15 -16.09 11.46 12.27
C ASP A 15 -16.06 12.98 12.05
N GLU A 16 -17.15 13.52 11.49
CA GLU A 16 -17.32 14.95 11.23
C GLU A 16 -17.29 15.81 12.51
N SER A 17 -17.61 15.22 13.66
CA SER A 17 -17.58 15.90 14.97
C SER A 17 -16.18 15.91 15.60
N GLY A 18 -15.25 15.13 15.06
CA GLY A 18 -13.90 14.95 15.60
C GLY A 18 -13.82 13.86 16.66
N GLU A 19 -14.84 13.02 16.82
CA GLU A 19 -14.80 11.85 17.71
C GLU A 19 -14.05 10.69 17.04
N VAL A 20 -13.22 9.98 17.81
CA VAL A 20 -12.52 8.79 17.33
C VAL A 20 -13.52 7.64 17.14
N THR A 21 -13.73 7.23 15.90
CA THR A 21 -14.66 6.13 15.57
C THR A 21 -13.98 4.78 15.45
N SER A 22 -12.71 4.76 15.04
CA SER A 22 -11.94 3.54 14.88
C SER A 22 -10.44 3.81 14.89
N LEU A 23 -9.67 2.75 15.09
CA LEU A 23 -8.22 2.76 14.98
C LEU A 23 -7.79 1.84 13.85
N THR A 24 -6.86 2.30 13.02
CA THR A 24 -6.25 1.49 11.96
C THR A 24 -4.80 1.20 12.34
N CYS A 25 -4.45 -0.08 12.47
CA CYS A 25 -3.06 -0.52 12.62
C CYS A 25 -2.48 -0.86 11.24
N TRP A 26 -1.37 -0.23 10.87
CA TRP A 26 -0.64 -0.48 9.62
C TRP A 26 0.67 -1.20 9.94
N ILE A 27 0.73 -2.46 9.50
CA ILE A 27 1.84 -3.37 9.78
C ILE A 27 2.47 -3.78 8.45
N ASN A 28 3.72 -3.42 8.24
CA ASN A 28 4.48 -3.72 7.03
C ASN A 28 5.98 -4.00 7.29
N GLY A 29 6.39 -4.07 8.56
CA GLY A 29 7.74 -4.39 8.98
C GLY A 29 7.85 -5.74 9.70
N ARG A 30 8.44 -5.73 10.89
CA ARG A 30 8.73 -6.93 11.67
C ARG A 30 7.48 -7.55 12.32
N GLY A 31 6.40 -6.80 12.44
CA GLY A 31 5.14 -7.26 13.03
C GLY A 31 4.28 -8.11 12.09
N VAL A 32 4.67 -8.27 10.82
CA VAL A 32 3.89 -9.01 9.83
C VAL A 32 3.81 -10.50 10.20
N MET A 33 2.59 -11.00 10.41
CA MET A 33 2.30 -12.39 10.75
C MET A 33 1.32 -12.98 9.72
N PRO A 34 1.81 -13.48 8.57
CA PRO A 34 0.96 -13.85 7.43
C PRO A 34 0.04 -15.06 7.72
N ASP A 35 0.43 -15.91 8.65
CA ASP A 35 -0.28 -17.15 8.99
C ASP A 35 -1.15 -17.03 10.26
N ALA A 36 -1.15 -15.88 10.92
CA ALA A 36 -2.00 -15.64 12.08
C ALA A 36 -3.48 -15.53 11.65
N SER A 37 -4.38 -16.08 12.47
CA SER A 37 -5.82 -15.87 12.32
C SER A 37 -6.19 -14.42 12.63
N ASP A 38 -7.33 -13.97 12.11
CA ASP A 38 -7.84 -12.62 12.39
C ASP A 38 -8.06 -12.40 13.90
N ASP A 39 -8.60 -13.39 14.61
CA ASP A 39 -8.82 -13.32 16.06
C ASP A 39 -7.51 -13.14 16.83
N ALA A 40 -6.46 -13.87 16.45
CA ALA A 40 -5.14 -13.71 17.09
C ALA A 40 -4.57 -12.29 16.86
N LEU A 41 -4.78 -11.72 15.66
CA LEU A 41 -4.36 -10.35 15.36
C LEU A 41 -5.20 -9.32 16.13
N PHE A 42 -6.49 -9.56 16.31
CA PHE A 42 -7.37 -8.70 17.11
C PHE A 42 -7.00 -8.72 18.59
N ASP A 43 -6.75 -9.91 19.16
CA ASP A 43 -6.33 -10.06 20.55
C ASP A 43 -4.98 -9.38 20.80
N LEU A 44 -4.03 -9.56 19.88
CA LEU A 44 -2.74 -8.87 19.93
C LEU A 44 -2.93 -7.36 19.92
N ALA A 45 -3.70 -6.82 18.96
CA ALA A 45 -3.91 -5.38 18.85
C ALA A 45 -4.62 -4.81 20.09
N ALA A 46 -5.61 -5.52 20.64
CA ALA A 46 -6.29 -5.12 21.86
C ALA A 46 -5.35 -5.11 23.07
N SER A 47 -4.53 -6.14 23.22
CA SER A 47 -3.51 -6.24 24.29
C SER A 47 -2.50 -5.10 24.18
N GLU A 48 -1.90 -4.90 23.01
CA GLU A 48 -0.89 -3.86 22.77
C GLU A 48 -1.44 -2.46 23.01
N LEU A 49 -2.63 -2.15 22.49
CA LEU A 49 -3.26 -0.84 22.70
C LEU A 49 -3.67 -0.62 24.17
N HIS A 50 -4.06 -1.68 24.87
CA HIS A 50 -4.32 -1.61 26.30
C HIS A 50 -3.05 -1.30 27.09
N GLN A 51 -1.93 -1.97 26.78
CA GLN A 51 -0.65 -1.71 27.46
C GLN A 51 -0.12 -0.30 27.17
N ILE A 52 -0.20 0.16 25.92
CA ILE A 52 0.41 1.43 25.49
C ILE A 52 -0.46 2.65 25.86
N ARG A 53 -1.80 2.51 25.85
CA ARG A 53 -2.75 3.63 26.02
C ARG A 53 -3.90 3.36 27.00
N GLY A 54 -3.98 2.19 27.61
CA GLY A 54 -5.14 1.81 28.44
C GLY A 54 -6.43 1.63 27.64
N ALA A 55 -6.34 1.60 26.30
CA ALA A 55 -7.51 1.54 25.43
C ALA A 55 -8.24 0.21 25.58
N LYS A 56 -9.58 0.25 25.47
CA LYS A 56 -10.43 -0.94 25.42
C LYS A 56 -11.08 -0.99 24.05
N ILE A 57 -10.60 -1.87 23.18
CA ILE A 57 -11.02 -1.98 21.79
C ILE A 57 -11.39 -3.42 21.47
N ARG A 58 -12.08 -3.62 20.34
CA ARG A 58 -12.37 -4.94 19.77
C ARG A 58 -11.96 -4.98 18.30
N GLY A 59 -11.64 -6.17 17.82
CA GLY A 59 -11.42 -6.43 16.41
C GLY A 59 -12.62 -6.04 15.54
N ALA A 60 -12.32 -5.54 14.34
CA ALA A 60 -13.33 -5.18 13.35
C ALA A 60 -13.05 -5.83 12.00
N ARG A 61 -11.82 -5.70 11.49
CA ARG A 61 -11.41 -6.26 10.19
C ARG A 61 -9.89 -6.39 10.09
N VAL A 62 -9.42 -7.45 9.44
CA VAL A 62 -8.04 -7.57 8.95
C VAL A 62 -8.05 -7.49 7.43
N VAL A 63 -7.11 -6.74 6.87
CA VAL A 63 -6.84 -6.71 5.42
C VAL A 63 -5.38 -7.08 5.21
N ARG A 64 -5.13 -8.16 4.46
CA ARG A 64 -3.79 -8.63 4.13
C ARG A 64 -3.46 -8.23 2.71
N TRP A 65 -2.35 -7.53 2.51
CA TRP A 65 -1.83 -7.15 1.19
C TRP A 65 -0.53 -7.90 0.91
N ASP A 66 -0.60 -9.23 0.90
CA ASP A 66 0.54 -10.12 0.70
C ASP A 66 0.44 -10.86 -0.64
N ALA A 67 1.42 -11.73 -0.91
CA ALA A 67 1.50 -12.50 -2.15
C ALA A 67 0.31 -13.44 -2.40
N ARG A 68 -0.52 -13.73 -1.39
CA ARG A 68 -1.73 -14.56 -1.52
C ARG A 68 -2.91 -13.75 -2.08
N GLN A 69 -2.81 -12.42 -2.16
CA GLN A 69 -3.83 -11.60 -2.81
C GLN A 69 -3.75 -11.76 -4.33
N PRO A 70 -4.76 -12.37 -4.98
CA PRO A 70 -4.66 -12.82 -6.37
C PRO A 70 -4.52 -11.69 -7.39
N PHE A 71 -4.95 -10.47 -7.04
CA PHE A 71 -4.95 -9.33 -7.95
C PHE A 71 -3.91 -8.26 -7.61
N ALA A 72 -3.28 -8.32 -6.43
CA ALA A 72 -2.34 -7.30 -5.98
C ALA A 72 -0.91 -7.84 -5.85
N GLY A 73 -0.73 -9.09 -5.40
CA GLY A 73 0.59 -9.69 -5.17
C GLY A 73 1.45 -9.00 -4.11
N GLY A 74 0.90 -8.02 -3.39
CA GLY A 74 1.59 -7.16 -2.42
C GLY A 74 0.76 -5.90 -2.11
N ALA A 75 1.35 -4.97 -1.34
CA ALA A 75 0.69 -3.72 -0.94
C ALA A 75 0.98 -2.54 -1.87
N TYR A 76 2.27 -2.27 -2.10
CA TYR A 76 2.78 -1.17 -2.92
C TYR A 76 4.22 -1.48 -3.34
N MET A 77 4.69 -0.81 -4.37
CA MET A 77 6.02 -1.03 -4.91
C MET A 77 7.08 -0.20 -4.15
N HIS A 78 8.19 -0.84 -3.83
CA HIS A 78 9.40 -0.19 -3.36
C HIS A 78 10.61 -0.72 -4.11
N TRP A 79 11.44 0.20 -4.59
CA TRP A 79 12.70 -0.15 -5.21
C TRP A 79 13.70 -0.67 -4.18
N ALA A 80 14.22 -1.87 -4.39
CA ALA A 80 15.40 -2.34 -3.66
C ALA A 80 16.64 -1.54 -4.10
N PRO A 81 17.69 -1.47 -3.27
CA PRO A 81 18.93 -0.76 -3.61
C PRO A 81 19.48 -1.16 -5.00
N GLY A 82 19.73 -0.15 -5.84
CA GLY A 82 20.27 -0.33 -7.19
C GLY A 82 19.24 -0.67 -8.28
N GLN A 83 17.97 -0.94 -7.94
CA GLN A 83 16.97 -1.30 -8.95
C GLN A 83 16.55 -0.12 -9.83
N ILE A 84 16.43 1.10 -9.28
CA ILE A 84 16.03 2.30 -10.05
C ILE A 84 16.93 2.47 -11.28
N ARG A 85 18.26 2.51 -11.07
CA ARG A 85 19.24 2.64 -12.15
C ARG A 85 19.12 1.53 -13.20
N ARG A 86 18.73 0.32 -12.78
CA ARG A 86 18.66 -0.84 -13.65
C ARG A 86 17.36 -0.90 -14.44
N TRP A 87 16.25 -0.44 -13.86
CA TRP A 87 14.91 -0.80 -14.31
C TRP A 87 13.96 0.38 -14.55
N ALA A 88 14.11 1.53 -13.89
CA ALA A 88 13.11 2.60 -13.94
C ALA A 88 12.78 3.04 -15.37
N GLU A 89 13.79 3.25 -16.21
CA GLU A 89 13.60 3.63 -17.63
C GLU A 89 13.14 2.47 -18.54
N ARG A 90 13.37 1.22 -18.12
CA ARG A 90 13.14 0.03 -18.96
C ARG A 90 11.78 -0.61 -18.70
N MET A 91 11.31 -0.55 -17.47
CA MET A 91 10.12 -1.26 -17.01
C MET A 91 8.82 -0.74 -17.64
N GLY A 92 8.77 0.55 -17.99
CA GLY A 92 7.62 1.18 -18.65
C GLY A 92 7.66 1.17 -20.18
N GLN A 93 8.69 0.59 -20.80
CA GLN A 93 8.82 0.59 -22.26
C GLN A 93 7.72 -0.25 -22.91
N SER A 94 7.12 0.26 -23.98
CA SER A 94 6.09 -0.45 -24.73
C SER A 94 6.66 -1.69 -25.42
N ALA A 95 5.82 -2.73 -25.53
CA ALA A 95 6.12 -3.95 -26.27
C ALA A 95 5.20 -4.03 -27.49
N GLY A 96 5.63 -3.42 -28.60
CA GLY A 96 4.82 -3.31 -29.81
C GLY A 96 3.59 -2.43 -29.57
N ARG A 97 2.39 -3.03 -29.52
CA ARG A 97 1.12 -2.31 -29.26
C ARG A 97 0.67 -2.38 -27.79
N ILE A 98 1.51 -2.94 -26.93
CA ILE A 98 1.22 -3.09 -25.50
C ILE A 98 1.95 -1.98 -24.77
N HIS A 99 1.20 -1.16 -24.04
CA HIS A 99 1.73 -0.07 -23.22
C HIS A 99 1.43 -0.36 -21.75
N PHE A 100 2.34 0.06 -20.87
CA PHE A 100 2.26 -0.22 -19.45
C PHE A 100 1.98 1.07 -18.68
N ALA A 101 1.05 0.99 -17.73
CA ALA A 101 0.73 2.04 -16.77
C ALA A 101 0.61 1.42 -15.37
N GLY A 102 0.55 2.27 -14.34
CA GLY A 102 0.35 1.87 -12.95
C GLY A 102 1.30 2.59 -12.00
N GLU A 103 0.99 2.53 -10.71
CA GLU A 103 1.72 3.19 -9.62
C GLU A 103 3.25 2.99 -9.73
N GLN A 104 3.68 1.78 -10.06
CA GLN A 104 5.08 1.39 -10.21
C GLN A 104 5.84 2.12 -11.34
N LEU A 105 5.15 2.83 -12.24
CA LEU A 105 5.72 3.57 -13.36
C LEU A 105 5.69 5.10 -13.17
N SER A 106 5.16 5.57 -12.05
CA SER A 106 5.20 6.99 -11.71
C SER A 106 6.61 7.46 -11.36
N TYR A 107 6.89 8.75 -11.60
CA TYR A 107 8.19 9.36 -11.28
C TYR A 107 8.08 10.29 -10.08
N MET A 108 6.97 11.03 -9.97
CA MET A 108 6.83 12.07 -8.94
C MET A 108 5.89 11.67 -7.81
N HIS A 109 4.79 11.01 -8.13
CA HIS A 109 3.76 10.65 -7.17
C HIS A 109 3.88 9.19 -6.70
N THR A 110 3.13 8.84 -5.67
CA THR A 110 3.04 7.46 -5.14
C THR A 110 1.58 7.13 -4.90
N GLY A 111 1.22 5.85 -4.88
CA GLY A 111 -0.17 5.45 -4.64
C GLY A 111 -1.08 5.82 -5.81
N MET A 112 -2.28 6.30 -5.51
CA MET A 112 -3.32 6.55 -6.51
C MET A 112 -2.93 7.66 -7.48
N GLU A 113 -2.27 8.70 -6.99
CA GLU A 113 -1.77 9.81 -7.80
C GLU A 113 -0.72 9.34 -8.80
N GLY A 114 0.18 8.43 -8.39
CA GLY A 114 1.15 7.82 -9.31
C GLY A 114 0.52 6.92 -10.37
N ALA A 115 -0.54 6.20 -10.01
CA ALA A 115 -1.32 5.43 -10.97
C ALA A 115 -2.00 6.34 -12.01
N MET A 116 -2.51 7.51 -11.60
CA MET A 116 -3.09 8.51 -12.50
C MET A 116 -2.04 9.16 -13.40
N GLU A 117 -0.90 9.59 -12.83
CA GLU A 117 0.24 10.18 -13.56
C GLU A 117 0.69 9.28 -14.72
N SER A 118 1.02 8.02 -14.40
CA SER A 118 1.47 7.07 -15.42
C SER A 118 0.38 6.71 -16.42
N GLY A 119 -0.89 6.65 -16.00
CA GLY A 119 -2.03 6.39 -16.87
C GLY A 119 -2.23 7.49 -17.92
N GLU A 120 -2.17 8.75 -17.49
CA GLU A 120 -2.25 9.91 -18.38
C GLU A 120 -1.11 9.90 -19.41
N TRP A 121 0.14 9.75 -18.95
CA TRP A 121 1.30 9.73 -19.85
C TRP A 121 1.22 8.60 -20.87
N THR A 122 0.81 7.41 -20.42
CA THR A 122 0.64 6.25 -21.30
C THR A 122 -0.41 6.50 -22.37
N ALA A 123 -1.54 7.14 -22.01
CA ALA A 123 -2.57 7.51 -22.98
C ALA A 123 -2.04 8.48 -24.04
N PHE A 124 -1.26 9.50 -23.64
CA PHE A 124 -0.62 10.42 -24.59
C PHE A 124 0.37 9.71 -25.51
N SER A 125 1.20 8.80 -24.99
CA SER A 125 2.12 8.02 -25.82
C SER A 125 1.40 7.19 -26.89
N VAL A 126 0.28 6.54 -26.52
CA VAL A 126 -0.54 5.79 -27.47
C VAL A 126 -1.11 6.71 -28.56
N MET A 127 -1.67 7.87 -28.18
CA MET A 127 -2.23 8.82 -29.14
C MET A 127 -1.17 9.34 -30.12
N GLN A 128 0.04 9.62 -29.63
CA GLN A 128 1.14 10.07 -30.47
C GLN A 128 1.59 8.99 -31.47
N GLU A 129 1.80 7.76 -31.02
CA GLU A 129 2.16 6.64 -31.91
C GLU A 129 1.08 6.34 -32.95
N MET A 130 -0.20 6.58 -32.64
CA MET A 130 -1.28 6.44 -33.60
C MET A 130 -1.29 7.55 -34.65
N ALA A 131 -0.88 8.77 -34.30
CA ALA A 131 -0.82 9.90 -35.22
C ALA A 131 0.36 9.83 -36.19
N GLU A 132 1.44 9.13 -35.80
CA GLU A 132 2.65 8.96 -36.60
C GLU A 132 2.57 7.78 -37.61
N ARG A 133 1.44 7.06 -37.66
CA ARG A 133 1.17 5.95 -38.58
C ARG A 133 0.33 6.37 -39.78
#